data_AF-A0A7Y7C5B0-F1
#
_entry.id   AF-A0A7Y7C5B0-F1
#
_cell.length_a   1.000
_cell.length_b   1.000
_cell.length_c   1.000
_cell.angle_alpha   90.00
_cell.angle_beta   90.00
_cell.angle_gamma   90.00
#
_symmetry.space_group_name_H-M   'P 1'
#
loop_
_entity.id
_entity.type
_entity.pdbx_description
1 polymer ?
#
loop_
_entity_poly.entity_id
_entity_poly.type
_entity_poly.pdbx_seq_one_letter_code
_entity_poly.pdbx_strand_id
1 'polypeptide(L)'
;MGRERMEVTRVGRKPRPGRSSASVRAAAPTEEVPRLVGPLPIPLERLALVAWVLGRERAGALLGELGEESAVRAREHLQRLSALPSAQRQAKVAVEFGERADAAARLRRLMSDAPPMLRREIFRRLPPYHRTLFPDASLAQQASEAPPAQGALAERLIREATR
;
A
#
# COMPACT_ATOMS: atom_id res chain seq x y z
N MET A 1 40.04 -52.61 0.34
CA MET A 1 39.07 -51.77 1.07
C MET A 1 39.16 -50.36 0.49
N GLY A 2 38.40 -49.96 -0.53
CA GLY A 2 36.94 -49.91 -0.58
C GLY A 2 36.46 -48.50 -0.24
N ARG A 3 36.88 -47.47 -1.00
CA ARG A 3 36.42 -46.07 -0.79
C ARG A 3 35.07 -45.88 -1.49
N GLU A 4 33.99 -45.91 -0.72
CA GLU A 4 32.66 -45.50 -1.16
C GLU A 4 32.68 -44.04 -1.61
N ARG A 5 32.35 -43.83 -2.88
CA ARG A 5 32.08 -42.52 -3.46
C ARG A 5 30.66 -42.15 -3.08
N MET A 6 30.49 -41.11 -2.26
CA MET A 6 29.20 -40.45 -2.05
C MET A 6 28.73 -39.87 -3.40
N GLU A 7 27.67 -40.42 -3.95
CA GLU A 7 26.99 -39.88 -5.13
C GLU A 7 26.29 -38.57 -4.75
N VAL A 8 26.82 -37.46 -5.25
CA VAL A 8 26.16 -36.15 -5.18
C VAL A 8 24.99 -36.17 -6.17
N THR A 9 23.78 -36.37 -5.66
CA THR A 9 22.55 -36.29 -6.45
C THR A 9 22.35 -34.85 -6.96
N ARG A 10 22.86 -34.55 -8.17
CA ARG A 10 22.58 -33.30 -8.89
C ARG A 10 21.14 -33.35 -9.42
N VAL A 11 20.21 -32.72 -8.71
CA VAL A 11 18.87 -32.44 -9.24
C VAL A 11 18.99 -31.35 -10.31
N GLY A 12 19.01 -31.77 -11.58
CA GLY A 12 19.00 -30.89 -12.75
C GLY A 12 17.73 -30.04 -12.76
N ARG A 13 17.89 -28.70 -12.69
CA ARG A 13 16.80 -27.75 -12.93
C ARG A 13 16.57 -27.65 -14.44
N LYS A 14 15.41 -28.11 -14.90
CA LYS A 14 14.92 -27.82 -16.27
C LYS A 14 14.69 -26.30 -16.43
N PRO A 15 15.20 -25.65 -17.49
CA PRO A 15 14.86 -24.27 -17.80
C PRO A 15 13.39 -24.18 -18.25
N ARG A 16 12.63 -23.27 -17.63
CA ARG A 16 11.23 -22.99 -17.97
C ARG A 16 11.20 -22.01 -19.15
N PRO A 17 10.38 -22.25 -20.20
CA PRO A 17 10.37 -21.41 -21.40
C PRO A 17 9.88 -20.00 -21.10
N GLY A 18 10.56 -19.02 -21.74
CA GLY A 18 10.34 -17.60 -21.59
C GLY A 18 8.92 -17.18 -21.95
N ARG A 19 8.26 -16.49 -21.02
CA ARG A 19 6.95 -15.89 -21.25
C ARG A 19 7.17 -14.50 -21.85
N SER A 20 6.84 -14.38 -23.13
CA SER A 20 6.77 -13.14 -23.90
C SER A 20 6.04 -12.05 -23.11
N SER A 21 6.71 -10.90 -22.97
CA SER A 21 6.19 -9.67 -22.40
C SER A 21 5.25 -9.00 -23.40
N ALA A 22 4.00 -9.46 -23.46
CA ALA A 22 2.93 -8.68 -24.08
C ALA A 22 2.48 -7.62 -23.06
N SER A 23 3.04 -6.41 -23.17
CA SER A 23 2.58 -5.24 -22.45
C SER A 23 1.20 -4.84 -22.96
N VAL A 24 0.15 -5.22 -22.24
CA VAL A 24 -1.18 -4.65 -22.45
C VAL A 24 -1.12 -3.21 -21.97
N ARG A 25 -0.97 -2.27 -22.91
CA ARG A 25 -1.22 -0.84 -22.68
C ARG A 25 -2.70 -0.68 -22.32
N ALA A 26 -2.99 -0.60 -21.03
CA ALA A 26 -4.26 -0.07 -20.57
C ALA A 26 -4.27 1.43 -20.89
N ALA A 27 -5.17 1.86 -21.77
CA ALA A 27 -5.44 3.28 -21.99
C ALA A 27 -5.95 3.88 -20.68
N ALA A 28 -5.26 4.91 -20.17
CA ALA A 28 -5.71 5.65 -19.01
C ALA A 28 -6.98 6.45 -19.39
N PRO A 29 -8.04 6.45 -18.57
CA PRO A 29 -9.19 7.30 -18.80
C PRO A 29 -8.77 8.77 -18.67
N THR A 30 -9.01 9.54 -19.73
CA THR A 30 -8.86 11.00 -19.76
C THR A 30 -10.06 11.62 -19.06
N GLU A 31 -10.14 11.48 -17.73
CA GLU A 31 -10.97 12.38 -16.93
C GLU A 31 -10.17 13.66 -16.73
N GLU A 32 -10.73 14.79 -17.20
CA GLU A 32 -10.18 16.12 -16.91
C GLU A 32 -10.28 16.36 -15.40
N VAL A 33 -9.17 16.12 -14.70
CA VAL A 33 -9.07 16.38 -13.26
C VAL A 33 -9.09 17.91 -13.07
N PRO A 34 -9.99 18.45 -12.22
CA PRO A 34 -10.00 19.88 -11.93
C PRO A 34 -8.64 20.29 -11.37
N ARG A 35 -7.99 21.29 -12.00
CA ARG A 35 -6.76 21.87 -11.46
C ARG A 35 -7.02 22.33 -10.04
N LEU A 36 -6.28 21.80 -9.08
CA LEU A 36 -6.39 22.15 -7.67
C LEU A 36 -5.88 23.58 -7.47
N VAL A 37 -6.74 24.56 -7.69
CA VAL A 37 -6.48 25.97 -7.37
C VAL A 37 -6.94 26.21 -5.92
N GLY A 38 -6.01 26.00 -4.99
CA GLY A 38 -6.21 26.19 -3.56
C GLY A 38 -4.98 25.71 -2.77
N PRO A 39 -4.81 26.11 -1.50
CA PRO A 39 -3.74 25.56 -0.67
C PRO A 39 -3.92 24.04 -0.61
N LEU A 40 -2.91 23.30 -1.09
CA LEU A 40 -2.98 21.85 -1.11
C LEU A 40 -3.22 21.32 0.30
N PRO A 41 -4.18 20.40 0.51
CA PRO A 41 -4.41 19.77 1.80
C PRO A 41 -3.22 18.88 2.24
N ILE A 42 -2.21 18.72 1.38
CA ILE A 42 -1.05 17.87 1.56
C ILE A 42 0.21 18.74 1.44
N PRO A 43 1.15 18.70 2.41
CA PRO A 43 2.44 19.37 2.31
C PRO A 43 3.19 18.99 1.02
N LEU A 44 3.83 19.96 0.37
CA LEU A 44 4.58 19.75 -0.88
C LEU A 44 5.65 18.64 -0.76
N GLU A 45 6.21 18.46 0.44
CA GLU A 45 7.14 17.38 0.78
C GLU A 45 6.54 15.98 0.60
N ARG A 46 5.29 15.79 1.04
CA ARG A 46 4.55 14.54 0.87
C ARG A 46 4.19 14.32 -0.58
N LEU A 47 3.82 15.38 -1.29
CA LEU A 47 3.54 15.30 -2.72
C LEU A 47 4.79 14.87 -3.52
N ALA A 48 5.97 15.41 -3.16
CA ALA A 48 7.24 15.00 -3.75
C ALA A 48 7.58 13.53 -3.46
N LEU A 49 7.29 13.03 -2.26
CA LEU A 49 7.44 11.61 -1.93
C LEU A 49 6.50 10.72 -2.77
N VAL A 50 5.24 11.13 -2.95
CA VAL A 50 4.29 10.40 -3.83
C VAL A 50 4.79 10.40 -5.27
N ALA A 51 5.24 11.56 -5.78
CA ALA A 51 5.82 11.67 -7.12
C ALA A 51 7.01 10.71 -7.29
N TRP A 52 7.87 10.59 -6.28
CA TRP A 52 8.98 9.64 -6.30
C TRP A 52 8.52 8.18 -6.39
N VAL A 53 7.53 7.77 -5.57
CA VAL A 53 6.98 6.40 -5.58
C VAL A 53 6.30 6.06 -6.92
N LEU A 54 5.62 7.03 -7.52
CA LEU A 54 4.89 6.85 -8.79
C LEU A 54 5.82 6.73 -10.01
N GLY A 55 7.07 7.17 -9.91
CA GLY A 55 8.03 7.16 -11.00
C GLY A 55 7.84 8.30 -12.02
N ARG A 56 8.77 8.42 -12.97
CA ARG A 56 8.98 9.62 -13.79
C ARG A 56 7.75 10.08 -14.60
N GLU A 57 7.02 9.16 -15.22
CA GLU A 57 5.89 9.52 -16.10
C GLU A 57 4.70 10.06 -15.30
N ARG A 58 4.33 9.35 -14.22
CA ARG A 58 3.19 9.72 -13.37
C ARG A 58 3.52 10.89 -12.44
N ALA A 59 4.78 11.06 -12.06
CA ALA A 59 5.28 12.23 -11.35
C ALA A 59 5.11 13.52 -12.17
N GLY A 60 5.39 13.47 -13.48
CA GLY A 60 5.27 14.61 -14.37
C GLY A 60 3.83 15.13 -14.46
N ALA A 61 2.87 14.22 -14.60
CA ALA A 61 1.45 14.55 -14.57
C ALA A 61 1.04 15.16 -13.21
N LEU A 62 1.40 14.49 -12.11
CA LEU A 62 1.05 14.94 -10.76
C LEU A 62 1.60 16.34 -10.41
N LEU A 63 2.86 16.61 -10.76
CA LEU A 63 3.50 17.90 -10.47
C LEU A 63 3.13 18.98 -11.50
N GLY A 64 2.68 18.59 -12.69
CA GLY A 64 2.25 19.50 -13.76
C GLY A 64 0.88 20.14 -13.50
N GLU A 65 0.06 19.54 -12.64
CA GLU A 65 -1.23 20.09 -12.21
C GLU A 65 -1.11 21.17 -11.12
N LEU A 66 0.09 21.35 -10.54
CA LEU A 66 0.37 22.39 -9.56
C LEU A 66 0.56 23.75 -10.24
N GLY A 67 0.23 24.83 -9.53
CA GLY A 67 0.70 26.17 -9.90
C GLY A 67 2.23 26.24 -9.97
N GLU A 68 2.77 27.08 -10.85
CA GLU A 68 4.21 27.08 -11.20
C GLU A 68 5.14 27.14 -9.98
N GLU A 69 4.88 28.04 -9.03
CA GLU A 69 5.69 28.16 -7.80
C GLU A 69 5.67 26.89 -6.94
N SER A 70 4.51 26.24 -6.84
CA SER A 70 4.34 24.99 -6.09
C SER A 70 5.02 23.83 -6.81
N ALA A 71 4.99 23.81 -8.14
CA ALA A 71 5.69 22.81 -8.95
C ALA A 71 7.21 22.92 -8.80
N VAL A 72 7.77 24.14 -8.80
CA VAL A 72 9.21 24.37 -8.57
C VAL A 72 9.61 23.85 -7.19
N ARG A 73 8.91 24.26 -6.14
CA ARG A 73 9.18 23.80 -4.76
C ARG A 73 9.06 22.27 -4.63
N ALA A 74 8.02 21.66 -5.20
CA ALA A 74 7.85 20.21 -5.16
C ALA A 74 8.99 19.47 -5.90
N ARG A 75 9.51 20.02 -7.01
CA ARG A 75 10.68 19.47 -7.71
C ARG A 75 11.96 19.60 -6.89
N GLU A 76 12.17 20.70 -6.18
CA GLU A 76 13.29 20.85 -5.25
C GLU A 76 13.24 19.83 -4.11
N HIS A 77 12.06 19.56 -3.56
CA HIS A 77 11.88 18.49 -2.59
C HIS A 77 12.18 17.11 -3.20
N LEU A 78 11.74 16.85 -4.43
CA LEU A 78 12.03 15.60 -5.13
C LEU A 78 13.53 15.40 -5.37
N GLN A 79 14.25 16.47 -5.73
CA GLN A 79 15.71 16.43 -5.89
C GLN A 79 16.40 16.11 -4.56
N ARG A 80 16.03 16.80 -3.47
CA ARG A 80 16.54 16.50 -2.13
C ARG A 80 16.28 15.06 -1.71
N LEU A 81 15.08 14.54 -1.99
CA LEU A 81 14.73 13.14 -1.73
C LEU A 81 15.58 12.17 -2.55
N SER A 82 15.82 12.46 -3.83
CA SER A 82 16.63 11.60 -4.70
C SER A 82 18.10 11.50 -4.27
N ALA A 83 18.62 12.54 -3.62
CA ALA A 83 19.99 12.57 -3.08
C ALA A 83 20.17 11.70 -1.81
N LEU A 84 19.10 11.34 -1.11
CA LEU A 84 19.18 10.49 0.08
C LEU A 84 19.54 9.04 -0.28
N PRO A 85 20.24 8.29 0.59
CA PRO A 85 20.43 6.85 0.44
C PRO A 85 19.10 6.07 0.33
N SER A 86 19.11 4.94 -0.38
CA SER A 86 17.90 4.15 -0.64
C SER A 86 17.14 3.77 0.63
N ALA A 87 17.85 3.32 1.68
CA ALA A 87 17.24 2.95 2.96
C ALA A 87 16.52 4.13 3.63
N GLN A 88 17.10 5.34 3.57
CA GLN A 88 16.50 6.53 4.16
C GLN A 88 15.27 6.99 3.37
N ARG A 89 15.26 6.85 2.04
CA ARG A 89 14.07 7.12 1.23
C ARG A 89 12.93 6.17 1.56
N GLN A 90 13.22 4.87 1.62
CA GLN A 90 12.22 3.85 1.99
C GLN A 90 11.69 4.07 3.41
N ALA A 91 12.55 4.42 4.36
CA ALA A 91 12.13 4.77 5.72
C ALA A 91 11.22 6.00 5.72
N LYS A 92 11.54 7.06 4.97
CA LYS A 92 10.71 8.27 4.89
C LYS A 92 9.35 7.99 4.26
N VAL A 93 9.29 7.15 3.24
CA VAL A 93 8.01 6.68 2.67
C VAL A 93 7.22 5.85 3.67
N ALA A 94 7.88 4.95 4.41
CA ALA A 94 7.23 4.13 5.43
C ALA A 94 6.71 4.96 6.62
N VAL A 95 7.41 6.02 7.01
CA VAL A 95 6.95 6.92 8.08
C VAL A 95 5.76 7.76 7.62
N GLU A 96 5.78 8.28 6.39
CA GLU A 96 4.75 9.21 5.91
C GLU A 96 3.50 8.51 5.35
N PHE A 97 3.67 7.31 4.77
CA PHE A 97 2.60 6.57 4.08
C PHE A 97 2.48 5.11 4.50
N GLY A 98 3.39 4.62 5.35
CA GLY A 98 3.31 3.26 5.87
C GLY A 98 2.26 3.12 6.96
N GLU A 99 2.19 1.92 7.50
CA GLU A 99 1.25 1.61 8.57
C GLU A 99 1.68 2.29 9.86
N ARG A 100 0.72 2.81 10.63
CA ARG A 100 1.00 3.42 11.92
C ARG A 100 1.64 2.40 12.86
N ALA A 101 2.62 2.84 13.65
CA ALA A 101 3.28 1.98 14.64
C ALA A 101 2.31 1.39 15.69
N ASP A 102 1.20 2.08 15.98
CA ASP A 102 0.17 1.67 16.94
C ASP A 102 -1.04 0.97 16.30
N ALA A 103 -1.00 0.68 15.00
CA ALA A 103 -2.14 0.14 14.25
C ALA A 103 -2.71 -1.14 14.88
N ALA A 104 -1.85 -2.08 15.32
CA ALA A 104 -2.30 -3.30 15.98
C ALA A 104 -3.05 -3.02 17.30
N ALA A 105 -2.60 -2.04 18.09
CA ALA A 105 -3.28 -1.66 19.33
C ALA A 105 -4.63 -0.98 19.04
N ARG A 106 -4.67 -0.09 18.05
CA ARG A 106 -5.91 0.59 17.62
C ARG A 106 -6.93 -0.37 17.02
N LEU A 107 -6.49 -1.33 16.21
CA LEU A 107 -7.36 -2.39 15.68
C LEU A 107 -7.94 -3.27 16.79
N ARG A 108 -7.16 -3.61 17.81
CA ARG A 108 -7.67 -4.36 18.98
C ARG A 108 -8.72 -3.57 19.73
N ARG A 109 -8.46 -2.28 20.00
CA ARG A 109 -9.43 -1.39 20.63
C ARG A 109 -10.71 -1.25 19.79
N LEU A 110 -10.57 -1.03 18.48
CA LEU A 110 -11.69 -0.96 17.55
C LEU A 110 -12.55 -2.23 17.61
N MET A 111 -11.92 -3.40 17.60
CA MET A 111 -12.64 -4.69 17.68
C MET A 111 -13.32 -4.88 19.04
N SER A 112 -12.72 -4.41 20.14
CA SER A 112 -13.34 -4.42 21.47
C SER A 112 -14.58 -3.53 21.53
N ASP A 113 -14.48 -2.30 21.03
CA ASP A 113 -15.52 -1.27 21.13
C ASP A 113 -16.64 -1.47 20.10
N ALA A 114 -16.38 -2.19 18.99
CA ALA A 114 -17.34 -2.41 17.93
C ALA A 114 -18.49 -3.37 18.34
N PRO A 115 -19.75 -3.05 17.96
CA PRO A 115 -20.86 -3.97 18.09
C PRO A 115 -20.60 -5.30 17.36
N PRO A 116 -21.19 -6.43 17.80
CA PRO A 116 -20.89 -7.76 17.25
C PRO A 116 -21.04 -7.88 15.73
N MET A 117 -22.05 -7.23 15.15
CA MET A 117 -22.24 -7.23 13.69
C MET A 117 -21.15 -6.46 12.95
N LEU A 118 -20.71 -5.32 13.49
CA LEU A 118 -19.64 -4.51 12.90
C LEU A 118 -18.27 -5.18 13.05
N ARG A 119 -18.02 -5.85 14.19
CA ARG A 119 -16.80 -6.63 14.44
C ARG A 119 -16.59 -7.71 13.37
N ARG A 120 -17.66 -8.38 12.95
CA ARG A 120 -17.63 -9.40 11.88
C ARG A 120 -17.29 -8.79 10.52
N GLU A 121 -17.93 -7.68 10.17
CA GLU A 121 -17.66 -7.01 8.89
C GLU A 121 -16.24 -6.44 8.84
N ILE A 122 -15.74 -5.90 9.95
CA ILE A 122 -14.34 -5.47 10.12
C ILE A 122 -13.41 -6.67 9.90
N PHE A 123 -13.65 -7.81 10.57
CA PHE A 123 -12.81 -9.00 10.39
C PHE A 123 -12.81 -9.53 8.95
N ARG A 124 -13.97 -9.51 8.27
CA ARG A 124 -14.12 -9.91 6.87
C ARG A 124 -13.30 -9.04 5.93
N ARG A 125 -13.34 -7.71 6.12
CA ARG A 125 -12.63 -6.73 5.29
C ARG A 125 -11.16 -6.57 5.68
N LEU A 126 -10.75 -7.08 6.84
CA LEU A 126 -9.37 -6.98 7.32
C LEU A 126 -8.38 -7.68 6.37
N PRO A 127 -7.23 -7.05 6.06
CA PRO A 127 -6.15 -7.72 5.35
C PRO A 127 -5.70 -9.01 6.06
N PRO A 128 -5.29 -10.07 5.33
CA PRO A 128 -4.93 -11.36 5.91
C PRO A 128 -3.88 -11.27 7.03
N TYR A 129 -2.91 -10.37 6.90
CA TYR A 129 -1.86 -10.16 7.90
C TYR A 129 -2.43 -9.74 9.26
N HIS A 130 -3.39 -8.81 9.29
CA HIS A 130 -4.00 -8.34 10.55
C HIS A 130 -4.99 -9.32 11.15
N ARG A 131 -5.51 -10.29 10.38
CA ARG A 131 -6.42 -11.32 10.92
C ARG A 131 -5.74 -12.19 11.97
N THR A 132 -4.41 -12.34 11.89
CA THR A 132 -3.61 -13.06 12.91
C THR A 132 -3.70 -12.43 14.30
N LEU A 133 -4.07 -11.13 14.40
CA LEU A 133 -4.31 -10.45 15.68
C LEU A 133 -5.59 -10.90 16.37
N PHE A 134 -6.49 -11.59 15.66
CA PHE A 134 -7.81 -11.99 16.12
C PHE A 134 -8.03 -13.49 15.84
N PRO A 135 -7.51 -14.39 16.69
CA PRO A 135 -7.58 -15.84 16.48
C PRO A 135 -8.99 -16.44 16.67
N ASP A 136 -9.98 -15.60 16.95
CA ASP A 136 -11.32 -16.02 17.33
C ASP A 136 -12.11 -16.56 16.11
N ALA A 137 -12.21 -17.89 16.02
CA ALA A 137 -12.84 -18.59 14.90
C ALA A 137 -14.34 -18.25 14.73
N SER A 138 -14.98 -17.73 15.78
CA SER A 138 -16.39 -17.31 15.77
C SER A 138 -16.66 -16.15 14.79
N LEU A 139 -15.65 -15.33 14.49
CA LEU A 139 -15.75 -14.22 13.55
C LEU A 139 -15.69 -14.67 12.08
N ALA A 140 -15.12 -15.84 11.81
CA ALA A 140 -14.96 -16.39 10.46
C ALA A 140 -16.18 -17.22 10.00
N GLN A 141 -16.94 -17.79 10.93
CA GLN A 141 -17.94 -18.82 10.64
C GLN A 141 -19.33 -18.29 10.23
N GLN A 142 -19.62 -17.00 10.40
CA GLN A 142 -20.93 -16.44 10.10
C GLN A 142 -20.86 -15.45 8.93
N ALA A 143 -20.77 -16.01 7.72
CA ALA A 143 -20.83 -15.29 6.45
C ALA A 143 -22.28 -14.93 6.10
N SER A 144 -22.90 -14.05 6.88
CA SER A 144 -24.10 -13.35 6.41
C SER A 144 -23.66 -12.07 5.71
N GLU A 145 -24.15 -11.84 4.50
CA GLU A 145 -23.85 -10.62 3.75
C GLU A 145 -24.42 -9.41 4.51
N ALA A 146 -23.53 -8.51 4.92
CA ALA A 146 -23.91 -7.27 5.59
C ALA A 146 -24.35 -6.21 4.55
N PRO A 147 -25.24 -5.27 4.92
CA PRO A 147 -25.61 -4.16 4.05
C PRO A 147 -24.37 -3.40 3.54
N PRO A 148 -24.35 -2.92 2.28
CA PRO A 148 -23.19 -2.25 1.69
C PRO A 148 -22.65 -1.07 2.53
N ALA A 149 -23.53 -0.30 3.16
CA ALA A 149 -23.16 0.82 4.03
C ALA A 149 -22.32 0.38 5.25
N GLN A 150 -22.61 -0.80 5.81
CA GLN A 150 -21.84 -1.36 6.93
C GLN A 150 -20.45 -1.81 6.48
N GLY A 151 -20.33 -2.34 5.27
CA GLY A 151 -19.04 -2.66 4.66
C GLY A 151 -18.18 -1.42 4.43
N ALA A 152 -18.77 -0.34 3.90
CA ALA A 152 -18.07 0.93 3.72
C ALA A 152 -17.60 1.54 5.05
N LEU A 153 -18.42 1.47 6.09
CA LEU A 153 -18.05 1.92 7.43
C LEU A 153 -16.88 1.10 7.99
N ALA A 154 -16.93 -0.23 7.87
CA ALA A 154 -15.86 -1.11 8.34
C ALA A 154 -14.53 -0.81 7.64
N GLU A 155 -14.54 -0.62 6.32
CA GLU A 155 -13.34 -0.24 5.57
C GLU A 155 -12.78 1.11 6.01
N ARG A 156 -13.64 2.09 6.24
CA ARG A 156 -13.22 3.40 6.73
C ARG A 156 -12.53 3.28 8.09
N LEU A 157 -13.14 2.54 9.02
CA LEU A 157 -12.58 2.32 10.36
C LEU A 157 -11.24 1.56 10.32
N ILE A 158 -11.10 0.57 9.45
CA ILE A 158 -9.82 -0.14 9.24
C ILE A 158 -8.75 0.83 8.74
N ARG A 159 -9.07 1.67 7.74
CA ARG A 159 -8.14 2.66 7.20
C ARG A 159 -7.74 3.67 8.27
N GLU A 160 -8.69 4.19 9.03
CA GLU A 160 -8.43 5.14 10.12
C GLU A 160 -7.58 4.53 11.24
N ALA A 161 -7.70 3.22 11.50
CA ALA A 161 -6.91 2.53 12.52
C ALA A 161 -5.46 2.25 12.04
N THR A 162 -5.28 2.03 10.73
CA THR A 162 -4.00 1.60 10.14
C THR A 162 -3.19 2.73 9.50
N ARG A 163 -3.82 3.87 9.17
CA ARG A 163 -3.21 5.05 8.53
C ARG A 163 -3.37 6.31 9.36
#